data_AF-A0A2U2ZI12-F1
#
_entry.id   AF-A0A2U2ZI12-F1
#
_cell.length_a   1.000
_cell.length_b   1.000
_cell.length_c   1.000
_cell.angle_alpha   90.00
_cell.angle_beta   90.00
_cell.angle_gamma   90.00
#
_symmetry.space_group_name_H-M   'P 1'
#
loop_
_entity.id
_entity.type
_entity.pdbx_description
1 polymer ?
#
loop_
_entity_poly.entity_id
_entity_poly.type
_entity_poly.pdbx_seq_one_letter_code
_entity_poly.pdbx_strand_id
1 'polypeptide(L)'
;MAMVKGVEVRGTQHCETTALGVLLRHEGIDLSEPMLFGLGSGLSFVYWDSKAMGFPFLGGRVKPFELTRNLAAALGLELLVEETTSPRKAWRNVAAPLDAGRPVGLQLDSYHLDYFSTKVHFGGHVVAMYGYDEQDAYLVDTDTQGGAVSTGLAGLARARAARGPMTARHRSFTLTAPSSPTSPRDRIIPAIKTCADAFLNPPIANLGHRGIEKTAERVPKWLERSDDPRDDLPRTAVLMERAGTGGALFRNLYRDFLAECAQLIDSSHLHTGHTLYTEAATLWTQVAALVEAAGESGDAKNLVQAGSVLHDLSRIEREAMQALSLL
;
A
#
# COMPACT_ATOMS: atom_id res chain seq x y z
N MET A 1 -18.29 11.71 22.87
CA MET A 1 -18.21 10.27 22.57
C MET A 1 -19.11 10.06 21.37
N ALA A 2 -18.62 9.37 20.35
CA ALA A 2 -19.39 9.12 19.14
C ALA A 2 -19.10 7.72 18.63
N MET A 3 -20.13 7.07 18.11
CA MET A 3 -20.02 5.80 17.39
C MET A 3 -20.84 5.94 16.11
N VAL A 4 -20.18 5.84 14.97
CA VAL A 4 -20.84 5.88 13.68
C VAL A 4 -21.59 4.57 13.47
N LYS A 5 -22.89 4.67 13.17
CA LYS A 5 -23.75 3.51 12.91
C LYS A 5 -23.54 2.99 11.49
N GLY A 6 -23.73 1.68 11.31
CA GLY A 6 -23.68 1.05 9.98
C GLY A 6 -22.27 0.97 9.38
N VAL A 7 -21.22 1.18 10.18
CA VAL A 7 -19.85 0.89 9.75
C VAL A 7 -19.65 -0.62 9.81
N GLU A 8 -19.38 -1.21 8.65
CA GLU A 8 -18.94 -2.59 8.60
C GLU A 8 -17.42 -2.66 8.79
N VAL A 9 -17.00 -3.44 9.78
CA VAL A 9 -15.62 -3.57 10.26
C VAL A 9 -14.88 -4.70 9.52
N ARG A 10 -14.85 -4.60 8.19
CA ARG A 10 -14.17 -5.56 7.31
C ARG A 10 -12.72 -5.14 7.10
N GLY A 11 -11.77 -5.91 7.64
CA GLY A 11 -10.35 -5.77 7.34
C GLY A 11 -10.02 -6.33 5.95
N THR A 12 -8.86 -5.92 5.42
CA THR A 12 -8.27 -6.51 4.21
C THR A 12 -6.75 -6.67 4.42
N GLN A 13 -5.97 -6.94 3.37
CA GLN A 13 -4.53 -7.17 3.52
C GLN A 13 -3.71 -5.88 3.67
N HIS A 14 -4.03 -4.84 2.90
CA HIS A 14 -3.28 -3.58 2.88
C HIS A 14 -4.03 -2.46 3.63
N CYS A 15 -3.33 -1.79 4.55
CA CYS A 15 -3.96 -0.84 5.47
C CYS A 15 -4.63 0.36 4.78
N GLU A 16 -4.04 0.89 3.70
CA GLU A 16 -4.62 2.01 2.94
C GLU A 16 -5.92 1.59 2.24
N THR A 17 -5.97 0.40 1.62
CA THR A 17 -7.19 -0.12 0.97
C THR A 17 -8.22 -0.58 1.99
N THR A 18 -7.83 -1.12 3.15
CA THR A 18 -8.76 -1.41 4.25
C THR A 18 -9.49 -0.14 4.69
N ALA A 19 -8.75 0.93 4.99
CA ALA A 19 -9.34 2.18 5.43
C ALA A 19 -10.26 2.77 4.35
N LEU A 20 -9.83 2.78 3.08
CA LEU A 20 -10.64 3.24 1.96
C LEU A 20 -11.93 2.41 1.79
N GLY A 21 -11.85 1.09 1.88
CA GLY A 21 -13.01 0.20 1.78
C GLY A 21 -14.06 0.50 2.86
N VAL A 22 -13.62 0.79 4.09
CA VAL A 22 -14.53 1.21 5.18
C VAL A 22 -15.24 2.52 4.85
N LEU A 23 -14.48 3.54 4.42
CA LEU A 23 -15.05 4.86 4.08
C LEU A 23 -16.02 4.75 2.89
N LEU A 24 -15.67 4.00 1.86
CA LEU A 24 -16.49 3.86 0.65
C LEU A 24 -17.77 3.07 0.88
N ARG A 25 -17.71 1.98 1.66
CA ARG A 25 -18.91 1.20 1.99
C ARG A 25 -19.90 2.02 2.80
N HIS A 26 -19.42 2.94 3.64
CA HIS A 26 -20.28 3.91 4.33
C HIS A 26 -20.98 4.88 3.36
N GLU A 27 -20.34 5.21 2.25
CA GLU A 27 -20.90 6.00 1.14
C GLU A 27 -21.70 5.14 0.13
N GLY A 28 -21.94 3.86 0.44
CA GLY A 28 -22.72 2.94 -0.40
C GLY A 28 -21.96 2.32 -1.57
N ILE A 29 -20.63 2.43 -1.61
CA ILE A 29 -19.77 1.87 -2.65
C ILE A 29 -18.97 0.69 -2.06
N ASP A 30 -19.32 -0.54 -2.44
CA ASP A 30 -18.56 -1.74 -2.08
C ASP A 30 -17.71 -2.21 -3.26
N LEU A 31 -16.39 -2.30 -3.04
CA LEU A 31 -15.40 -2.73 -4.02
C LEU A 31 -14.47 -3.75 -3.35
N SER A 32 -14.03 -4.74 -4.13
CA SER A 32 -12.99 -5.67 -3.70
C SER A 32 -11.68 -4.93 -3.41
N GLU A 33 -10.83 -5.49 -2.54
CA GLU A 33 -9.51 -4.91 -2.29
C GLU A 33 -8.66 -4.75 -3.57
N PRO A 34 -8.62 -5.74 -4.50
CA PRO A 34 -7.96 -5.55 -5.78
C PRO A 34 -8.53 -4.38 -6.59
N MET A 35 -9.86 -4.18 -6.62
CA MET A 35 -10.44 -3.01 -7.29
C MET A 35 -10.02 -1.69 -6.66
N LEU A 36 -10.02 -1.59 -5.32
CA LEU A 36 -9.55 -0.40 -4.62
C LEU A 36 -8.09 -0.09 -4.98
N PHE A 37 -7.24 -1.12 -5.02
CA PHE A 37 -5.82 -0.99 -5.34
C PHE A 37 -5.58 -0.60 -6.81
N GLY A 38 -6.24 -1.27 -7.75
CA GLY A 38 -6.06 -1.07 -9.18
C GLY A 38 -6.65 0.25 -9.69
N LEU A 39 -7.87 0.61 -9.26
CA LEU A 39 -8.47 1.91 -9.59
C LEU A 39 -7.69 3.09 -8.99
N GLY A 40 -7.05 2.87 -7.83
CA GLY A 40 -6.09 3.79 -7.23
C GLY A 40 -4.73 3.87 -7.95
N SER A 41 -4.55 3.16 -9.07
CA SER A 41 -3.26 3.03 -9.77
C SER A 41 -2.12 2.67 -8.80
N GLY A 42 -2.40 1.74 -7.89
CA GLY A 42 -1.59 1.50 -6.69
C GLY A 42 -0.23 0.87 -6.97
N LEU A 43 -0.10 0.08 -8.05
CA LEU A 43 1.13 -0.64 -8.36
C LEU A 43 2.25 0.33 -8.77
N SER A 44 3.43 0.12 -8.20
CA SER A 44 4.65 0.80 -8.62
C SER A 44 5.87 -0.04 -8.23
N PHE A 45 7.06 0.55 -8.32
CA PHE A 45 8.26 0.01 -7.71
C PHE A 45 9.19 1.14 -7.30
N VAL A 46 9.88 0.99 -6.17
CA VAL A 46 10.98 1.86 -5.75
C VAL A 46 12.11 1.06 -5.12
N TYR A 47 13.34 1.35 -5.52
CA TYR A 47 14.56 1.00 -4.81
C TYR A 47 15.18 2.26 -4.19
N TRP A 48 15.41 2.27 -2.89
CA TRP A 48 16.03 3.40 -2.22
C TRP A 48 17.18 2.95 -1.34
N ASP A 49 18.39 3.43 -1.61
CA ASP A 49 19.57 3.20 -0.77
C ASP A 49 20.27 4.54 -0.55
N SER A 50 20.53 4.85 0.71
CA SER A 50 21.27 6.05 1.11
C SER A 50 22.16 5.73 2.30
N LYS A 51 23.26 6.48 2.45
CA LYS A 51 24.22 6.29 3.55
C LYS A 51 23.62 6.50 4.94
N ALA A 52 22.48 7.19 5.04
CA ALA A 52 21.78 7.41 6.31
C ALA A 52 20.85 6.24 6.69
N MET A 53 20.67 5.25 5.80
CA MET A 53 19.85 4.07 6.06
C MET A 53 20.74 2.87 6.38
N GLY A 54 20.36 2.10 7.40
CA GLY A 54 21.04 0.86 7.75
C GLY A 54 21.04 -0.12 6.57
N PHE A 55 19.89 -0.26 5.91
CA PHE A 55 19.72 -1.17 4.77
C PHE A 55 18.87 -0.55 3.64
N PRO A 56 19.06 -0.96 2.37
CA PRO A 56 18.20 -0.51 1.26
C PRO A 56 16.72 -0.84 1.46
N PHE A 57 15.85 0.04 0.97
CA PHE A 57 14.40 -0.12 1.00
C PHE A 57 13.84 -0.50 -0.37
N LEU A 58 12.91 -1.46 -0.38
CA LEU A 58 12.06 -1.80 -1.52
C LEU A 58 10.61 -1.42 -1.25
N GLY A 59 9.96 -0.77 -2.22
CA GLY A 59 8.52 -0.50 -2.17
C GLY A 59 7.84 -0.98 -3.45
N GLY A 60 6.69 -1.65 -3.32
CA GLY A 60 5.92 -2.21 -4.44
C GLY A 60 4.74 -1.39 -4.91
N ARG A 61 4.57 -0.18 -4.38
CA ARG A 61 3.38 0.65 -4.63
C ARG A 61 3.75 2.12 -4.74
N VAL A 62 2.79 2.91 -5.21
CA VAL A 62 2.86 4.38 -5.15
C VAL A 62 3.05 4.87 -3.72
N LYS A 63 3.50 6.12 -3.56
CA LYS A 63 3.73 6.73 -2.25
C LYS A 63 2.48 6.69 -1.37
N PRO A 64 2.64 6.66 -0.02
CA PRO A 64 1.51 6.76 0.90
C PRO A 64 0.56 7.88 0.52
N PHE A 65 -0.73 7.60 0.56
CA PHE A 65 -1.82 8.54 0.26
C PHE A 65 -2.00 8.91 -1.22
N GLU A 66 -1.05 8.60 -2.10
CA GLU A 66 -1.26 8.77 -3.56
C GLU A 66 -2.31 7.78 -4.08
N LEU A 67 -2.36 6.55 -3.55
CA LEU A 67 -3.40 5.59 -3.87
C LEU A 67 -4.79 6.16 -3.52
N THR A 68 -4.93 6.71 -2.30
CA THR A 68 -6.16 7.39 -1.86
C THR A 68 -6.56 8.54 -2.80
N ARG A 69 -5.61 9.41 -3.17
CA ARG A 69 -5.87 10.54 -4.08
C ARG A 69 -6.30 10.07 -5.47
N ASN A 70 -5.61 9.08 -6.02
CA ASN A 70 -5.91 8.52 -7.33
C ASN A 70 -7.29 7.87 -7.34
N LEU A 71 -7.62 7.07 -6.32
CA LEU A 71 -8.92 6.41 -6.22
C LEU A 71 -10.06 7.44 -6.11
N ALA A 72 -9.89 8.46 -5.27
CA ALA A 72 -10.85 9.55 -5.13
C ALA A 72 -11.08 10.28 -6.46
N ALA A 73 -10.00 10.66 -7.15
CA ALA A 73 -10.07 11.30 -8.46
C ALA A 73 -10.70 10.39 -9.52
N ALA A 74 -10.36 9.09 -9.52
CA ALA A 74 -10.90 8.13 -10.46
C ALA A 74 -12.41 7.97 -10.31
N LEU A 75 -12.92 7.89 -9.07
CA LEU A 75 -14.34 7.69 -8.80
C LEU A 75 -15.15 9.00 -8.71
N GLY A 76 -14.48 10.17 -8.80
CA GLY A 76 -15.11 11.48 -8.69
C GLY A 76 -15.60 11.79 -7.26
N LEU A 77 -14.90 11.25 -6.25
CA LEU A 77 -15.23 11.45 -4.85
C LEU A 77 -14.71 12.79 -4.35
N GLU A 78 -15.45 13.42 -3.45
CA GLU A 78 -14.93 14.55 -2.68
C GLU A 78 -13.99 14.01 -1.59
N LEU A 79 -12.69 14.29 -1.76
CA LEU A 79 -11.67 13.96 -0.77
C LEU A 79 -11.30 15.21 0.04
N LEU A 80 -11.85 15.32 1.25
CA LEU A 80 -11.48 16.37 2.20
C LEU A 80 -10.28 15.90 3.04
N VAL A 81 -9.15 16.58 2.90
CA VAL A 81 -7.89 16.25 3.62
C VAL A 81 -7.53 17.37 4.57
N GLU A 82 -7.30 17.01 5.82
CA GLU A 82 -6.94 17.93 6.88
C GLU A 82 -5.56 17.59 7.44
N GLU A 83 -4.66 18.58 7.49
CA GLU A 83 -3.37 18.48 8.14
C GLU A 83 -3.15 19.68 9.07
N THR A 84 -2.51 19.44 10.20
CA THR A 84 -2.18 20.51 11.15
C THR A 84 -1.08 20.06 12.09
N THR A 85 -0.36 21.00 12.68
CA THR A 85 0.58 20.74 13.78
C THR A 85 -0.03 20.98 15.16
N SER A 86 -1.28 21.47 15.24
CA SER A 86 -1.97 21.73 16.50
C SER A 86 -2.73 20.49 16.98
N PRO A 87 -2.39 19.90 18.15
CA PRO A 87 -3.10 18.73 18.66
C PRO A 87 -4.60 18.97 18.86
N ARG A 88 -4.97 20.17 19.32
CA ARG A 88 -6.38 20.56 19.50
C ARG A 88 -7.13 20.60 18.17
N LYS A 89 -6.56 21.21 17.14
CA LYS A 89 -7.18 21.21 15.79
C LYS A 89 -7.21 19.80 15.21
N ALA A 90 -6.13 19.03 15.37
CA ALA A 90 -6.03 17.65 14.89
C ALA A 90 -7.11 16.75 15.48
N TRP A 91 -7.45 16.91 16.76
CA TRP A 91 -8.55 16.18 17.38
C TRP A 91 -9.90 16.63 16.82
N ARG A 92 -10.15 17.94 16.71
CA ARG A 92 -11.40 18.47 16.14
C ARG A 92 -11.66 17.98 14.71
N ASN A 93 -10.61 17.89 13.88
CA ASN A 93 -10.71 17.41 12.51
C ASN A 93 -11.13 15.92 12.42
N VAL A 94 -11.01 15.17 13.51
CA VAL A 94 -11.44 13.77 13.61
C VAL A 94 -12.79 13.65 14.33
N ALA A 95 -12.95 14.33 15.47
CA ALA A 95 -14.18 14.28 16.25
C ALA A 95 -15.38 14.84 15.47
N ALA A 96 -15.22 15.96 14.76
CA ALA A 96 -16.35 16.62 14.10
C ALA A 96 -17.04 15.74 13.03
N PRO A 97 -16.32 15.07 12.10
CA PRO A 97 -16.99 14.12 11.20
C PRO A 97 -17.60 12.91 11.91
N LEU A 98 -16.94 12.37 12.95
CA LEU A 98 -17.46 11.23 13.72
C LEU A 98 -18.77 11.59 14.46
N ASP A 99 -18.80 12.77 15.08
CA ASP A 99 -20.00 13.33 15.73
C ASP A 99 -21.13 13.57 14.71
N ALA A 100 -20.77 13.86 13.45
CA ALA A 100 -21.70 13.96 12.33
C ALA A 100 -22.07 12.61 11.69
N GLY A 101 -21.63 11.49 12.28
CA GLY A 101 -21.96 10.15 11.81
C GLY A 101 -21.18 9.69 10.59
N ARG A 102 -19.97 10.19 10.36
CA ARG A 102 -19.09 9.80 9.24
C ARG A 102 -17.76 9.23 9.74
N PRO A 103 -17.30 8.07 9.24
CA PRO A 103 -15.99 7.53 9.59
C PRO A 103 -14.88 8.39 8.99
N VAL A 104 -13.69 8.34 9.61
CA VAL A 104 -12.54 9.18 9.26
C VAL A 104 -11.32 8.32 8.99
N GLY A 105 -10.68 8.50 7.84
CA GLY A 105 -9.37 7.92 7.56
C GLY A 105 -8.26 8.69 8.28
N LEU A 106 -7.28 7.98 8.84
CA LEU A 106 -6.14 8.54 9.55
C LEU A 106 -4.85 7.98 8.97
N GLN A 107 -3.85 8.84 8.72
CA GLN A 107 -2.48 8.38 8.50
C GLN A 107 -1.66 8.65 9.76
N LEU A 108 -0.97 7.63 10.25
CA LEU A 108 -0.30 7.64 11.55
C LEU A 108 0.87 6.66 11.62
N ASP A 109 1.63 6.71 12.70
CA ASP A 109 2.70 5.75 13.01
C ASP A 109 2.19 4.58 13.86
N SER A 110 2.23 3.38 13.28
CA SER A 110 1.75 2.14 13.93
C SER A 110 2.50 1.79 15.21
N TYR A 111 3.73 2.27 15.41
CA TYR A 111 4.51 2.06 16.63
C TYR A 111 3.73 2.46 17.90
N HIS A 112 2.95 3.52 17.82
CA HIS A 112 2.26 4.09 18.97
C HIS A 112 0.87 3.49 19.23
N LEU A 113 0.39 2.59 18.38
CA LEU A 113 -0.91 1.94 18.54
C LEU A 113 -0.79 0.75 19.49
N ASP A 114 -1.71 0.63 20.45
CA ASP A 114 -1.57 -0.33 21.54
C ASP A 114 -1.67 -1.79 21.07
N TYR A 115 -2.50 -2.07 20.07
CA TYR A 115 -2.74 -3.42 19.53
C TYR A 115 -1.61 -3.96 18.64
N PHE A 116 -0.66 -3.12 18.19
CA PHE A 116 0.53 -3.60 17.49
C PHE A 116 1.50 -4.25 18.48
N SER A 117 1.64 -5.58 18.44
CA SER A 117 2.54 -6.32 19.33
C SER A 117 4.02 -6.07 19.02
N THR A 118 4.38 -5.98 17.73
CA THR A 118 5.71 -5.60 17.27
C THR A 118 5.81 -4.10 17.12
N LYS A 119 6.74 -3.47 17.85
CA LYS A 119 6.92 -2.01 17.87
C LYS A 119 7.99 -1.59 16.87
N VAL A 120 7.58 -1.27 15.64
CA VAL A 120 8.43 -0.70 14.58
C VAL A 120 7.78 0.59 14.07
N HIS A 121 8.60 1.65 13.93
CA HIS A 121 8.15 2.93 13.39
C HIS A 121 7.74 2.79 11.91
N PHE A 122 6.48 3.10 11.62
CA PHE A 122 5.95 3.15 10.26
C PHE A 122 4.88 4.24 10.15
N GLY A 123 5.32 5.47 9.88
CA GLY A 123 4.46 6.66 9.72
C GLY A 123 3.53 6.66 8.50
N GLY A 124 3.63 5.63 7.66
CA GLY A 124 2.81 5.44 6.47
C GLY A 124 1.57 4.58 6.69
N HIS A 125 1.28 4.17 7.94
CA HIS A 125 0.13 3.33 8.26
C HIS A 125 -1.17 4.13 8.14
N VAL A 126 -2.23 3.47 7.70
CA VAL A 126 -3.54 4.09 7.47
C VAL A 126 -4.62 3.23 8.11
N VAL A 127 -5.54 3.86 8.85
CA VAL A 127 -6.67 3.20 9.51
C VAL A 127 -7.94 4.00 9.29
N ALA A 128 -9.10 3.34 9.38
CA ALA A 128 -10.38 4.04 9.47
C ALA A 128 -10.84 4.10 10.93
N MET A 129 -11.16 5.29 11.43
CA MET A 129 -11.75 5.49 12.74
C MET A 129 -13.26 5.64 12.60
N TYR A 130 -14.02 4.93 13.44
CA TYR A 130 -15.48 4.97 13.41
C TYR A 130 -16.12 5.32 14.75
N GLY A 131 -15.31 5.54 15.78
CA GLY A 131 -15.82 6.09 17.02
C GLY A 131 -14.74 6.33 18.08
N TYR A 132 -15.17 6.90 19.19
CA TYR A 132 -14.35 7.13 20.37
C TYR A 132 -15.20 7.32 21.62
N ASP A 133 -14.61 7.02 22.77
CA ASP A 133 -15.13 7.38 24.09
C ASP A 133 -14.15 8.28 24.86
N GLU A 134 -14.24 8.30 26.19
CA GLU A 134 -13.37 9.12 27.04
C GLU A 134 -11.92 8.61 27.07
N GLN A 135 -11.70 7.33 26.79
CA GLN A 135 -10.42 6.64 26.93
C GLN A 135 -9.88 6.14 25.60
N ASP A 136 -10.73 5.58 24.75
CA ASP A 136 -10.34 4.79 23.59
C ASP A 136 -10.89 5.35 22.26
N ALA A 137 -10.13 5.08 21.21
CA ALA A 137 -10.56 5.20 19.82
C ALA A 137 -10.86 3.82 19.24
N TYR A 138 -11.95 3.72 18.47
CA TYR A 138 -12.38 2.52 17.78
C TYR A 138 -12.03 2.63 16.30
N LEU A 139 -11.25 1.67 15.82
CA LEU A 139 -10.61 1.67 14.51
C LEU A 139 -10.91 0.39 13.73
N VAL A 140 -10.79 0.48 12.42
CA VAL A 140 -10.67 -0.65 11.51
C VAL A 140 -9.27 -0.63 10.90
N ASP A 141 -8.60 -1.77 11.02
CA ASP A 141 -7.26 -2.05 10.50
C ASP A 141 -7.29 -3.37 9.71
N THR A 142 -6.14 -3.81 9.19
CA THR A 142 -6.02 -5.02 8.37
C THR A 142 -6.51 -6.28 9.11
N ASP A 143 -6.89 -7.31 8.36
CA ASP A 143 -7.32 -8.60 8.95
C ASP A 143 -6.22 -9.20 9.85
N THR A 144 -4.96 -9.02 9.47
CA THR A 144 -3.81 -9.46 10.24
C THR A 144 -3.66 -8.76 11.59
N GLN A 145 -4.24 -7.57 11.75
CA GLN A 145 -4.30 -6.84 13.03
C GLN A 145 -5.61 -7.10 13.79
N GLY A 146 -6.55 -7.85 13.21
CA GLY A 146 -7.83 -8.22 13.83
C GLY A 146 -9.07 -7.53 13.25
N GLY A 147 -8.93 -6.70 12.22
CA GLY A 147 -10.06 -5.99 11.61
C GLY A 147 -10.56 -4.87 12.54
N ALA A 148 -11.45 -5.17 13.48
CA ALA A 148 -11.93 -4.23 14.48
C ALA A 148 -10.97 -4.15 15.69
N VAL A 149 -10.39 -2.98 15.92
CA VAL A 149 -9.36 -2.77 16.96
C VAL A 149 -9.61 -1.48 17.74
N SER A 150 -8.96 -1.34 18.89
CA SER A 150 -8.98 -0.12 19.70
C SER A 150 -7.60 0.25 20.22
N THR A 151 -7.41 1.54 20.48
CA THR A 151 -6.21 2.08 21.13
C THR A 151 -6.58 3.29 21.97
N GLY A 152 -5.84 3.53 23.05
CA GLY A 152 -6.05 4.69 23.90
C GLY A 152 -5.84 6.00 23.15
N LEU A 153 -6.65 7.02 23.47
CA LEU A 153 -6.58 8.34 22.84
C LEU A 153 -5.19 8.99 22.96
N ALA A 154 -4.48 8.74 24.06
CA ALA A 154 -3.10 9.20 24.25
C ALA A 154 -2.11 8.54 23.28
N GLY A 155 -2.28 7.24 23.01
CA GLY A 155 -1.52 6.50 22.00
C GLY A 155 -1.79 7.02 20.60
N LEU A 156 -3.08 7.16 20.25
CA LEU A 156 -3.51 7.73 18.98
C LEU A 156 -2.95 9.14 18.74
N ALA A 157 -2.96 9.99 19.78
CA ALA A 157 -2.40 11.35 19.68
C ALA A 157 -0.90 11.33 19.35
N ARG A 158 -0.12 10.43 19.98
CA ARG A 158 1.30 10.24 19.65
C ARG A 158 1.50 9.69 18.24
N ALA A 159 0.72 8.68 17.86
CA ALA A 159 0.75 8.06 16.53
C ALA A 159 0.58 9.10 15.42
N ARG A 160 -0.38 10.01 15.59
CA ARG A 160 -0.68 11.08 14.62
C ARG A 160 0.31 12.26 14.66
N ALA A 161 1.02 12.44 15.77
CA ALA A 161 2.03 13.50 15.95
C ALA A 161 3.43 13.09 15.50
N ALA A 162 3.63 11.81 15.16
CA ALA A 162 4.93 11.24 14.85
C ALA A 162 5.65 11.98 13.71
N ARG A 163 6.97 12.01 13.81
CA ARG A 163 7.87 12.65 12.84
C ARG A 163 8.86 11.63 12.32
N GLY A 164 9.12 11.64 11.03
CA GLY A 164 10.09 10.74 10.43
C GLY A 164 9.74 10.41 8.99
N PRO A 165 10.38 9.38 8.41
CA PRO A 165 10.05 8.89 7.09
C PRO A 165 8.55 8.54 6.99
N MET A 166 7.94 8.92 5.87
CA MET A 166 6.55 8.60 5.53
C MET A 166 5.47 9.17 6.46
N THR A 167 5.80 9.93 7.53
CA THR A 167 4.80 10.52 8.41
C THR A 167 4.04 11.67 7.76
N ALA A 168 2.82 11.93 8.25
CA ALA A 168 2.02 13.10 7.89
C ALA A 168 1.67 13.92 9.14
N ARG A 169 1.41 15.23 8.97
CA ARG A 169 1.12 16.13 10.10
C ARG A 169 -0.33 15.97 10.55
N HIS A 170 -0.56 15.01 11.43
CA HIS A 170 -1.89 14.69 11.97
C HIS A 170 -2.96 14.45 10.88
N ARG A 171 -2.57 13.91 9.72
CA ARG A 171 -3.45 13.80 8.56
C ARG A 171 -4.71 13.00 8.90
N SER A 172 -5.86 13.61 8.64
CA SER A 172 -7.17 12.96 8.64
C SER A 172 -7.88 13.26 7.34
N PHE A 173 -8.73 12.35 6.88
CA PHE A 173 -9.47 12.54 5.64
C PHE A 173 -10.84 11.88 5.67
N THR A 174 -11.76 12.41 4.88
CA THR A 174 -13.09 11.84 4.64
C THR A 174 -13.33 11.77 3.14
N LEU A 175 -14.16 10.81 2.73
CA LEU A 175 -14.61 10.66 1.35
C LEU A 175 -16.12 10.87 1.30
N THR A 176 -16.60 11.66 0.35
CA THR A 176 -18.03 11.80 0.07
C THR A 176 -18.30 11.37 -1.37
N ALA A 177 -19.26 10.47 -1.58
CA ALA A 177 -19.71 10.13 -2.92
C ALA A 177 -20.63 11.24 -3.47
N PRO A 178 -20.51 11.63 -4.74
CA PRO A 178 -21.47 12.54 -5.36
C PRO A 178 -22.82 11.82 -5.53
N SER A 179 -23.91 12.58 -5.69
CA SER A 179 -25.25 12.02 -5.90
C SER A 179 -25.37 11.11 -7.13
N SER A 180 -24.43 11.20 -8.07
CA SER A 180 -24.32 10.32 -9.23
C SER A 180 -22.86 9.91 -9.40
N PRO A 181 -22.40 8.85 -8.71
CA PRO A 181 -21.01 8.42 -8.77
C PRO A 181 -20.65 7.89 -10.14
N THR A 182 -19.40 8.08 -10.54
CA THR A 182 -18.89 7.48 -11.77
C THR A 182 -18.85 5.97 -11.59
N SER A 183 -19.31 5.21 -12.58
CA SER A 183 -19.22 3.76 -12.55
C SER A 183 -17.75 3.33 -12.41
N PRO A 184 -17.38 2.53 -11.40
CA PRO A 184 -16.02 2.00 -11.28
C PRO A 184 -15.55 1.30 -12.55
N ARG A 185 -16.47 0.64 -13.27
CA ARG A 185 -16.18 -0.03 -14.55
C ARG A 185 -15.60 0.91 -15.59
N ASP A 186 -16.12 2.13 -15.70
CA ASP A 186 -15.69 3.12 -16.70
C ASP A 186 -14.30 3.69 -16.40
N ARG A 187 -13.78 3.41 -15.20
CA ARG A 187 -12.50 3.90 -14.69
C ARG A 187 -11.39 2.87 -14.72
N ILE A 188 -11.70 1.61 -15.05
CA ILE A 188 -10.74 0.50 -15.15
C ILE A 188 -9.64 0.82 -16.18
N ILE A 189 -10.00 1.05 -17.45
CA ILE A 189 -9.02 1.32 -18.52
C ILE A 189 -8.18 2.57 -18.21
N PRO A 190 -8.78 3.74 -17.85
CA PRO A 190 -7.99 4.90 -17.45
C PRO A 190 -7.00 4.63 -16.31
N ALA A 191 -7.39 3.89 -15.27
CA ALA A 191 -6.52 3.57 -14.16
C ALA A 191 -5.37 2.64 -14.57
N ILE A 192 -5.65 1.61 -15.37
CA ILE A 192 -4.62 0.72 -15.91
C ILE A 192 -3.60 1.50 -16.74
N LYS A 193 -4.05 2.34 -17.66
CA LYS A 193 -3.17 3.14 -18.53
C LYS A 193 -2.34 4.14 -17.74
N THR A 194 -2.92 4.78 -16.72
CA THR A 194 -2.21 5.71 -15.83
C THR A 194 -1.10 4.98 -15.05
N CYS A 195 -1.42 3.80 -14.52
CA CYS A 195 -0.45 2.95 -13.82
C CYS A 195 0.69 2.50 -14.77
N ALA A 196 0.34 2.03 -15.97
CA ALA A 196 1.30 1.59 -16.97
C ALA A 196 2.24 2.72 -17.43
N ASP A 197 1.70 3.90 -17.72
CA ASP A 197 2.51 5.06 -18.11
C ASP A 197 3.51 5.45 -17.02
N ALA A 198 3.06 5.57 -15.77
CA ALA A 198 3.94 5.90 -14.64
C ALA A 198 5.03 4.84 -14.40
N PHE A 199 4.71 3.56 -14.64
CA PHE A 199 5.66 2.45 -14.47
C PHE A 199 6.70 2.36 -15.60
N LEU A 200 6.30 2.70 -16.83
CA LEU A 200 7.15 2.72 -18.02
C LEU A 200 7.98 3.99 -18.15
N ASN A 201 7.47 5.12 -17.67
CA ASN A 201 8.08 6.44 -17.80
C ASN A 201 8.46 7.05 -16.43
N PRO A 202 9.24 6.35 -15.57
CA PRO A 202 9.58 6.85 -14.26
C PRO A 202 10.52 8.07 -14.35
N PRO A 203 10.37 9.08 -13.47
CA PRO A 203 11.19 10.29 -13.49
C PRO A 203 12.65 10.05 -13.10
N ILE A 204 12.94 8.94 -12.41
CA ILE A 204 14.29 8.54 -11.99
C ILE A 204 14.47 7.03 -12.16
N ALA A 205 15.70 6.58 -12.32
CA ALA A 205 16.03 5.15 -12.52
C ALA A 205 15.71 4.25 -11.32
N ASN A 206 15.36 4.81 -10.16
CA ASN A 206 15.02 4.05 -8.96
C ASN A 206 13.57 3.56 -8.95
N LEU A 207 12.74 3.97 -9.92
CA LEU A 207 11.31 3.71 -9.94
C LEU A 207 10.88 2.82 -11.13
N GLY A 208 9.71 2.19 -11.00
CA GLY A 208 9.12 1.35 -12.04
C GLY A 208 10.04 0.20 -12.46
N HIS A 209 9.93 -0.25 -13.71
CA HIS A 209 10.76 -1.34 -14.24
C HIS A 209 12.26 -1.04 -14.15
N ARG A 210 12.67 0.21 -14.36
CA ARG A 210 14.08 0.64 -14.24
C ARG A 210 14.61 0.51 -12.82
N GLY A 211 13.74 0.71 -11.83
CA GLY A 211 14.07 0.46 -10.44
C GLY A 211 14.34 -1.02 -10.19
N ILE A 212 13.52 -1.92 -10.75
CA ILE A 212 13.72 -3.37 -10.63
C ILE A 212 15.06 -3.77 -11.24
N GLU A 213 15.36 -3.27 -12.45
CA GLU A 213 16.66 -3.45 -13.10
C GLU A 213 17.82 -3.01 -12.21
N LYS A 214 17.71 -1.82 -11.62
CA LYS A 214 18.72 -1.29 -10.69
C LYS A 214 18.84 -2.17 -9.44
N THR A 215 17.76 -2.71 -8.92
CA THR A 215 17.79 -3.64 -7.78
C THR A 215 18.51 -4.94 -8.15
N ALA A 216 18.28 -5.47 -9.36
CA ALA A 216 18.95 -6.66 -9.87
C ALA A 216 20.49 -6.54 -9.82
N GLU A 217 21.02 -5.36 -10.16
CA GLU A 217 22.46 -5.07 -10.09
C GLU A 217 23.02 -4.95 -8.65
N ARG A 218 22.15 -4.62 -7.68
CA ARG A 218 22.55 -4.26 -6.30
C ARG A 218 22.40 -5.41 -5.33
N VAL A 219 21.35 -6.23 -5.49
CA VAL A 219 21.05 -7.37 -4.62
C VAL A 219 22.23 -8.30 -4.43
N PRO A 220 23.04 -8.66 -5.45
CA PRO A 220 24.22 -9.51 -5.26
C PRO A 220 25.25 -9.00 -4.24
N LYS A 221 25.22 -7.70 -3.92
CA LYS A 221 26.14 -7.04 -2.98
C LYS A 221 25.51 -6.76 -1.62
N TRP A 222 24.29 -7.24 -1.36
CA TRP A 222 23.58 -6.89 -0.13
C TRP A 222 24.22 -7.47 1.13
N LEU A 223 24.86 -8.65 1.06
CA LEU A 223 25.64 -9.19 2.20
C LEU A 223 26.77 -8.24 2.62
N GLU A 224 27.42 -7.57 1.66
CA GLU A 224 28.49 -6.59 1.94
C GLU A 224 27.93 -5.22 2.37
N ARG A 225 26.70 -4.90 1.95
CA ARG A 225 26.04 -3.63 2.24
C ARG A 225 25.41 -3.59 3.64
N SER A 226 25.02 -4.74 4.19
CA SER A 226 24.42 -4.87 5.52
C SER A 226 25.46 -4.85 6.62
N ASP A 227 25.18 -4.14 7.71
CA ASP A 227 25.91 -4.33 8.97
C ASP A 227 25.44 -5.59 9.73
N ASP A 228 24.17 -6.00 9.54
CA ASP A 228 23.60 -7.22 10.10
C ASP A 228 22.73 -7.98 9.08
N PRO A 229 23.35 -8.69 8.11
CA PRO A 229 22.62 -9.34 7.03
C PRO A 229 21.70 -10.47 7.50
N ARG A 230 21.93 -11.02 8.70
CA ARG A 230 21.08 -12.09 9.27
C ARG A 230 19.73 -11.57 9.75
N ASP A 231 19.62 -10.28 10.05
CA ASP A 231 18.35 -9.62 10.42
C ASP A 231 17.76 -8.84 9.22
N ASP A 232 18.59 -8.08 8.51
CA ASP A 232 18.16 -7.18 7.43
C ASP A 232 17.52 -7.92 6.23
N LEU A 233 18.13 -9.04 5.80
CA LEU A 233 17.66 -9.79 4.63
C LEU A 233 16.33 -10.51 4.91
N PRO A 234 16.17 -11.32 5.98
CA PRO A 234 14.88 -11.93 6.29
C PRO A 234 13.79 -10.89 6.55
N ARG A 235 14.12 -9.76 7.21
CA ARG A 235 13.15 -8.67 7.37
C ARG A 235 12.71 -8.09 6.03
N THR A 236 13.62 -7.92 5.07
CA THR A 236 13.29 -7.47 3.71
C THR A 236 12.34 -8.46 3.01
N ALA A 237 12.60 -9.77 3.11
CA ALA A 237 11.71 -10.79 2.58
C ALA A 237 10.31 -10.77 3.23
N VAL A 238 10.25 -10.62 4.55
CA VAL A 238 8.98 -10.45 5.29
C VAL A 238 8.24 -9.19 4.83
N LEU A 239 8.93 -8.09 4.56
CA LEU A 239 8.30 -6.87 4.04
C LEU A 239 7.69 -7.11 2.65
N MET A 240 8.34 -7.88 1.78
CA MET A 240 7.84 -8.21 0.46
C MET A 240 6.57 -9.07 0.52
N GLU A 241 6.50 -10.00 1.47
CA GLU A 241 5.42 -11.00 1.52
C GLU A 241 4.28 -10.67 2.50
N ARG A 242 4.58 -10.05 3.65
CA ARG A 242 3.67 -10.06 4.81
C ARG A 242 3.39 -8.69 5.44
N ALA A 243 4.05 -7.62 5.02
CA ALA A 243 3.87 -6.27 5.59
C ALA A 243 2.72 -5.48 4.94
N GLY A 244 1.56 -6.12 4.82
CA GLY A 244 0.38 -5.54 4.17
C GLY A 244 0.55 -5.34 2.66
N THR A 245 1.38 -6.15 2.02
CA THR A 245 1.57 -6.15 0.54
C THR A 245 0.61 -7.08 -0.18
N GLY A 246 -0.05 -7.98 0.55
CA GLY A 246 -0.80 -9.11 -0.02
C GLY A 246 0.08 -10.17 -0.68
N GLY A 247 1.39 -10.17 -0.41
CA GLY A 247 2.37 -11.07 -1.03
C GLY A 247 2.98 -10.51 -2.31
N ALA A 248 4.13 -11.06 -2.70
CA ALA A 248 4.82 -10.73 -3.94
C ALA A 248 5.00 -9.21 -4.17
N LEU A 249 5.26 -8.45 -3.10
CA LEU A 249 5.46 -6.99 -3.16
C LEU A 249 4.34 -6.27 -3.96
N PHE A 250 3.07 -6.56 -3.62
CA PHE A 250 1.82 -6.06 -4.25
C PHE A 250 1.43 -6.68 -5.60
N ARG A 251 2.22 -7.61 -6.17
CA ARG A 251 1.89 -8.19 -7.47
C ARG A 251 0.68 -9.12 -7.41
N ASN A 252 0.42 -9.76 -6.27
CA ASN A 252 -0.82 -10.53 -6.07
C ASN A 252 -2.06 -9.65 -6.20
N LEU A 253 -2.10 -8.51 -5.49
CA LEU A 253 -3.22 -7.57 -5.55
C LEU A 253 -3.43 -7.02 -6.97
N TYR A 254 -2.36 -6.68 -7.69
CA TYR A 254 -2.48 -6.18 -9.05
C TYR A 254 -2.90 -7.28 -10.05
N ARG A 255 -2.37 -8.51 -9.92
CA ARG A 255 -2.81 -9.67 -10.70
C ARG A 255 -4.31 -9.90 -10.51
N ASP A 256 -4.79 -9.94 -9.26
CA ASP A 256 -6.19 -10.21 -8.96
C ASP A 256 -7.10 -9.08 -9.47
N PHE A 257 -6.62 -7.83 -9.45
CA PHE A 257 -7.29 -6.71 -10.09
C PHE A 257 -7.45 -6.93 -11.60
N LEU A 258 -6.37 -7.30 -12.30
CA LEU A 258 -6.44 -7.58 -13.74
C LEU A 258 -7.35 -8.78 -14.05
N ALA A 259 -7.37 -9.79 -13.18
CA ALA A 259 -8.24 -10.95 -13.31
C ALA A 259 -9.73 -10.55 -13.23
N GLU A 260 -10.09 -9.74 -12.23
CA GLU A 260 -11.45 -9.18 -12.12
C GLU A 260 -11.80 -8.29 -13.33
N CYS A 261 -10.84 -7.49 -13.82
CA CYS A 261 -11.04 -6.66 -15.02
C CYS A 261 -11.32 -7.51 -16.27
N ALA A 262 -10.63 -8.65 -16.43
CA ALA A 262 -10.77 -9.54 -17.59
C ALA A 262 -12.16 -10.20 -17.65
N GLN A 263 -12.88 -10.29 -16.52
CA GLN A 263 -14.27 -10.74 -16.50
C GLN A 263 -15.24 -9.69 -17.07
N LEU A 264 -14.83 -8.41 -17.10
CA LEU A 264 -15.67 -7.27 -17.49
C LEU A 264 -15.32 -6.69 -18.86
N ILE A 265 -14.09 -6.90 -19.32
CA ILE A 265 -13.50 -6.30 -20.51
C ILE A 265 -12.76 -7.40 -21.28
N ASP A 266 -13.25 -7.72 -22.47
CA ASP A 266 -12.57 -8.64 -23.37
C ASP A 266 -11.51 -7.90 -24.20
N SER A 267 -10.24 -8.06 -23.81
CA SER A 267 -9.09 -7.47 -24.50
C SER A 267 -7.88 -8.37 -24.42
N SER A 268 -7.26 -8.69 -25.56
CA SER A 268 -6.04 -9.50 -25.60
C SER A 268 -4.88 -8.84 -24.84
N HIS A 269 -4.79 -7.51 -24.86
CA HIS A 269 -3.80 -6.76 -24.10
C HIS A 269 -3.98 -6.91 -22.58
N LEU A 270 -5.23 -6.92 -22.11
CA LEU A 270 -5.54 -7.13 -20.69
C LEU A 270 -5.19 -8.55 -20.26
N HIS A 271 -5.55 -9.55 -21.07
CA HIS A 271 -5.20 -10.94 -20.81
C HIS A 271 -3.67 -11.15 -20.77
N THR A 272 -2.92 -10.56 -21.70
CA THR A 272 -1.45 -10.59 -21.69
C THR A 272 -0.89 -9.98 -20.41
N GLY A 273 -1.37 -8.80 -20.01
CA GLY A 273 -0.95 -8.16 -18.77
C GLY A 273 -1.23 -9.03 -17.54
N HIS A 274 -2.42 -9.63 -17.46
CA HIS A 274 -2.80 -10.54 -16.37
C HIS A 274 -1.89 -11.78 -16.31
N THR A 275 -1.62 -12.43 -17.45
CA THR A 275 -0.73 -13.59 -17.53
C THR A 275 0.68 -13.23 -17.06
N LEU A 276 1.26 -12.13 -17.53
CA LEU A 276 2.61 -11.72 -17.17
C LEU A 276 2.70 -11.27 -15.70
N TYR A 277 1.66 -10.64 -15.13
CA TYR A 277 1.63 -10.33 -13.71
C TYR A 277 1.39 -11.56 -12.82
N THR A 278 0.77 -12.61 -13.36
CA THR A 278 0.70 -13.92 -12.68
C THR A 278 2.09 -14.53 -12.55
N GLU A 279 2.88 -14.52 -13.63
CA GLU A 279 4.27 -14.97 -13.62
C GLU A 279 5.14 -14.10 -12.70
N ALA A 280 5.02 -12.77 -12.82
CA ALA A 280 5.77 -11.83 -11.98
C ALA A 280 5.48 -12.02 -10.48
N ALA A 281 4.23 -12.31 -10.11
CA ALA A 281 3.89 -12.60 -8.71
C ALA A 281 4.66 -13.81 -8.17
N THR A 282 4.74 -14.91 -8.94
CA THR A 282 5.51 -16.09 -8.55
C THR A 282 7.01 -15.78 -8.43
N LEU A 283 7.57 -15.03 -9.38
CA LEU A 283 8.99 -14.66 -9.37
C LEU A 283 9.33 -13.73 -8.20
N TRP A 284 8.45 -12.80 -7.83
CA TRP A 284 8.65 -11.96 -6.65
C TRP A 284 8.70 -12.75 -5.34
N THR A 285 7.83 -13.75 -5.19
CA THR A 285 7.89 -14.69 -4.05
C THR A 285 9.19 -15.50 -4.06
N GLN A 286 9.67 -15.90 -5.24
CA GLN A 286 10.99 -16.55 -5.37
C GLN A 286 12.14 -15.60 -4.93
N VAL A 287 12.11 -14.33 -5.32
CA VAL A 287 13.10 -13.34 -4.87
C VAL A 287 13.08 -13.20 -3.35
N ALA A 288 11.89 -13.09 -2.74
CA ALA A 288 11.78 -13.01 -1.28
C ALA A 288 12.41 -14.23 -0.59
N ALA A 289 12.12 -15.45 -1.06
CA ALA A 289 12.69 -16.67 -0.51
C ALA A 289 14.22 -16.75 -0.67
N LEU A 290 14.76 -16.31 -1.81
CA LEU A 290 16.21 -16.26 -2.04
C LEU A 290 16.90 -15.23 -1.13
N VAL A 291 16.28 -14.06 -0.92
CA VAL A 291 16.78 -13.03 -0.01
C VAL A 291 16.77 -13.53 1.44
N GLU A 292 15.70 -14.19 1.88
CA GLU A 292 15.63 -14.82 3.21
C GLU A 292 16.72 -15.88 3.40
N ALA A 293 16.82 -16.81 2.45
CA ALA A 293 17.83 -17.87 2.48
C ALA A 293 19.26 -17.33 2.49
N ALA A 294 19.53 -16.21 1.82
CA ALA A 294 20.83 -15.53 1.88
C ALA A 294 21.14 -14.98 3.28
N GLY A 295 20.15 -14.44 3.98
CA GLY A 295 20.29 -13.98 5.36
C GLY A 295 20.57 -15.13 6.34
N GLU A 296 19.85 -16.24 6.19
CA GLU A 296 20.00 -17.40 7.06
C GLU A 296 21.35 -18.12 6.88
N SER A 297 21.76 -18.32 5.62
CA SER A 297 22.96 -19.09 5.26
C SER A 297 24.24 -18.26 5.18
N GLY A 298 24.13 -16.97 4.87
CA GLY A 298 25.27 -16.13 4.46
C GLY A 298 25.83 -16.47 3.06
N ASP A 299 25.16 -17.31 2.26
CA ASP A 299 25.62 -17.67 0.92
C ASP A 299 25.22 -16.61 -0.12
N ALA A 300 26.23 -15.92 -0.67
CA ALA A 300 26.06 -14.91 -1.71
C ALA A 300 25.42 -15.46 -3.00
N LYS A 301 25.48 -16.77 -3.27
CA LYS A 301 24.85 -17.38 -4.46
C LYS A 301 23.35 -17.14 -4.50
N ASN A 302 22.69 -17.15 -3.34
CA ASN A 302 21.25 -16.87 -3.26
C ASN A 302 20.93 -15.45 -3.74
N LEU A 303 21.76 -14.45 -3.39
CA LEU A 303 21.59 -13.07 -3.87
C LEU A 303 21.96 -12.89 -5.34
N VAL A 304 22.96 -13.63 -5.83
CA VAL A 304 23.27 -13.66 -7.27
C VAL A 304 22.07 -14.20 -8.06
N GLN A 305 21.47 -15.30 -7.59
CA GLN A 305 20.26 -15.87 -8.20
C GLN A 305 19.06 -14.91 -8.10
N ALA A 306 18.87 -14.25 -6.95
CA ALA A 306 17.83 -13.24 -6.79
C ALA A 306 18.01 -12.08 -7.78
N GLY A 307 19.26 -11.63 -8.00
CA GLY A 307 19.59 -10.65 -9.02
C GLY A 307 19.20 -11.10 -10.43
N SER A 308 19.48 -12.35 -10.81
CA SER A 308 19.05 -12.90 -12.10
C SER A 308 17.53 -12.90 -12.26
N VAL A 309 16.79 -13.35 -11.24
CA VAL A 309 15.31 -13.34 -11.26
C VAL A 309 14.77 -11.92 -11.36
N LEU A 310 15.42 -10.94 -10.73
CA LEU A 310 15.04 -9.53 -10.83
C LEU A 310 15.26 -8.93 -12.22
N HIS A 311 16.30 -9.34 -12.96
CA HIS A 311 16.45 -8.96 -14.36
C HIS A 311 15.28 -9.49 -15.22
N ASP A 312 14.86 -10.74 -14.99
CA ASP A 312 13.69 -11.30 -15.66
C ASP A 312 12.40 -10.55 -15.30
N LEU A 313 12.20 -10.24 -14.01
CA LEU A 313 11.07 -9.44 -13.53
C LEU A 313 11.02 -8.05 -14.18
N SER A 314 12.16 -7.37 -14.27
CA SER A 314 12.27 -6.06 -14.93
C SER A 314 11.76 -6.11 -16.37
N ARG A 315 12.14 -7.16 -17.11
CA ARG A 315 11.68 -7.40 -18.48
C ARG A 315 10.19 -7.76 -18.54
N ILE A 316 9.75 -8.73 -17.74
CA ILE A 316 8.36 -9.23 -17.71
C ILE A 316 7.38 -8.12 -17.36
N GLU A 317 7.66 -7.35 -16.31
CA GLU A 317 6.75 -6.26 -15.89
C GLU A 317 6.76 -5.10 -16.89
N ARG A 318 7.89 -4.84 -17.55
CA ARG A 318 7.93 -3.87 -18.66
C ARG A 318 7.05 -4.33 -19.83
N GLU A 319 7.15 -5.59 -20.24
CA GLU A 319 6.33 -6.16 -21.31
C GLU A 319 4.83 -6.15 -20.93
N ALA A 320 4.51 -6.51 -19.68
CA ALA A 320 3.14 -6.47 -19.16
C ALA A 320 2.56 -5.05 -19.23
N MET A 321 3.30 -4.07 -18.73
CA MET A 321 2.87 -2.67 -18.74
C MET A 321 2.79 -2.08 -20.16
N GLN A 322 3.66 -2.51 -21.08
CA GLN A 322 3.54 -2.15 -22.50
C GLN A 322 2.23 -2.68 -23.08
N ALA A 323 1.87 -3.95 -22.86
CA ALA A 323 0.59 -4.48 -23.29
C ALA A 323 -0.58 -3.69 -22.69
N LEU A 324 -0.57 -3.46 -21.36
CA LEU A 324 -1.63 -2.74 -20.65
C LEU A 324 -1.79 -1.27 -21.09
N SER A 325 -0.70 -0.62 -21.53
CA SER A 325 -0.78 0.75 -22.06
C SER A 325 -1.52 0.89 -23.40
N LEU A 326 -1.70 -0.23 -24.12
CA LEU A 326 -2.40 -0.30 -25.41
C LEU A 326 -3.92 -0.52 -25.27
N LEU A 327 -4.43 -0.59 -24.03
CA LEU A 327 -5.88 -0.60 -23.77
C LEU A 327 -6.58 0.69 -24.21
#